data_AF-A0A1F2ZZU9-F1
#
_entry.id   AF-A0A1F2ZZU9-F1
#
_cell.length_a   1.000
_cell.length_b   1.000
_cell.length_c   1.000
_cell.angle_alpha   90.00
_cell.angle_beta   90.00
_cell.angle_gamma   90.00
#
_symmetry.space_group_name_H-M   'P 1'
#
loop_
_entity.id
_entity.type
_entity.pdbx_description
1 polymer ?
#
loop_
_entity_poly.entity_id
_entity_poly.type
_entity_poly.pdbx_seq_one_letter_code
_entity_poly.pdbx_strand_id
1 'polypeptide(L)'
;MNFLRQSTRAILATLVLSLSACNSVSILKGSGYSDPRLSGRIDRAYEARDACLAKNAAPSISGELDIANIAKAVSLSCMPETDRLIAMVNPHHDPRVTTAMLKDNDDKAMRYVMLARGEARS
;
A
#
# COMPACT_ATOMS: atom_id res chain seq x y z
N MET A 1 27.78 -48.17 20.86
CA MET A 1 26.57 -47.38 21.19
C MET A 1 26.60 -45.97 20.56
N ASN A 2 26.89 -45.83 19.26
CA ASN A 2 26.92 -44.51 18.60
C ASN A 2 25.94 -44.35 17.43
N PHE A 3 25.36 -45.43 16.91
CA PHE A 3 24.41 -45.36 15.78
C PHE A 3 22.98 -44.96 16.19
N LEU A 4 22.48 -45.38 17.36
CA LEU A 4 21.12 -45.01 17.82
C LEU A 4 20.98 -43.55 18.26
N ARG A 5 22.08 -42.87 18.61
CA ARG A 5 22.07 -41.47 19.06
C ARG A 5 22.07 -40.48 17.89
N GLN A 6 22.42 -40.94 16.70
CA GLN A 6 22.50 -40.14 15.49
C GLN A 6 21.16 -40.12 14.73
N SER A 7 20.41 -41.23 14.80
CA SER A 7 19.06 -41.34 14.22
C SER A 7 18.01 -40.46 14.91
N THR A 8 18.09 -40.27 16.23
CA THR A 8 17.12 -39.44 16.97
C THR A 8 17.27 -37.94 16.70
N ARG A 9 18.50 -37.47 16.45
CA ARG A 9 18.76 -36.07 16.06
C ARG A 9 18.32 -35.77 14.64
N ALA A 10 18.46 -36.73 13.73
CA ALA A 10 18.01 -36.57 12.34
C ALA A 10 16.48 -36.48 12.24
N ILE A 11 15.76 -37.30 13.01
CA ILE A 11 14.28 -37.35 12.97
C ILE A 11 13.66 -36.07 13.58
N LEU A 12 14.22 -35.54 14.68
CA LEU A 12 13.75 -34.28 15.24
C LEU A 12 14.05 -33.07 14.34
N ALA A 13 15.15 -33.10 13.58
CA ALA A 13 15.49 -32.02 12.66
C ALA A 13 14.53 -31.97 11.45
N THR A 14 14.04 -33.12 10.97
CA THR A 14 13.10 -33.16 9.85
C THR A 14 11.67 -32.73 10.21
N LEU A 15 11.23 -32.93 11.45
CA LEU A 15 9.86 -32.58 11.89
C LEU A 15 9.65 -31.07 12.16
N VAL A 16 10.73 -30.32 12.43
CA VAL A 16 10.65 -28.86 12.63
C VAL A 16 10.64 -28.09 11.30
N LEU A 17 11.16 -28.69 10.23
CA LEU A 17 11.18 -28.09 8.88
C LEU A 17 9.85 -28.18 8.13
N SER A 18 8.87 -28.95 8.63
CA SER A 18 7.59 -29.19 7.94
C SER A 18 6.43 -28.27 8.32
N LEU A 19 6.59 -27.31 9.25
CA LEU A 19 5.50 -26.41 9.69
C LEU A 19 5.62 -24.95 9.24
N SER A 20 6.61 -24.56 8.43
CA SER A 20 6.76 -23.16 7.97
C SER A 20 6.32 -22.89 6.53
N ALA A 21 5.58 -23.79 5.89
CA ALA A 21 5.11 -23.64 4.51
C ALA A 21 3.59 -23.44 4.38
N CYS A 22 3.00 -22.65 5.28
CA CYS A 22 1.62 -22.14 5.11
C CYS A 22 1.60 -20.63 5.33
N ASN A 23 2.42 -19.89 4.59
CA ASN A 23 2.11 -18.52 4.18
C ASN A 23 3.12 -18.09 3.11
N SER A 24 2.61 -17.51 2.02
CA SER A 24 3.34 -16.99 0.86
C SER A 24 3.63 -17.96 -0.29
N VAL A 25 2.65 -18.79 -0.65
CA VAL A 25 2.55 -19.22 -2.04
C VAL A 25 1.78 -18.14 -2.80
N SER A 26 2.55 -17.29 -3.49
CA SER A 26 2.13 -16.25 -4.43
C SER A 26 1.34 -16.78 -5.65
N ILE A 27 0.58 -17.87 -5.54
CA ILE A 27 -0.28 -18.43 -6.59
C ILE A 27 -1.51 -17.55 -6.88
N LEU A 28 -1.76 -16.53 -6.04
CA LEU A 28 -2.72 -15.47 -6.33
C LEU A 28 -2.07 -14.18 -6.85
N LYS A 29 -0.85 -14.23 -7.40
CA LYS A 29 -0.35 -13.16 -8.29
C LYS A 29 -0.99 -13.27 -9.68
N GLY A 30 -2.30 -13.49 -9.70
CA GLY A 30 -3.13 -13.65 -10.89
C GLY A 30 -4.43 -12.83 -10.84
N SER A 31 -4.61 -12.00 -9.81
CA SER A 31 -5.73 -11.05 -9.73
C SER A 31 -5.32 -9.61 -10.06
N GLY A 32 -4.04 -9.36 -10.40
CA GLY A 32 -3.53 -8.06 -10.83
C GLY A 32 -3.22 -8.11 -12.31
N TYR A 33 -3.79 -7.16 -13.06
CA TYR A 33 -3.58 -6.87 -14.49
C TYR A 33 -2.63 -7.83 -15.24
N SER A 34 -3.20 -8.72 -16.07
CA SER A 34 -2.44 -9.65 -16.91
C SER A 34 -1.55 -8.96 -17.96
N ASP A 35 -1.73 -7.66 -18.18
CA ASP A 35 -0.90 -6.83 -19.05
C ASP A 35 0.14 -6.04 -18.22
N PRO A 36 1.45 -6.35 -18.35
CA PRO A 36 2.51 -5.63 -17.65
C PRO A 36 2.58 -4.13 -18.00
N ARG A 37 2.19 -3.73 -19.23
CA ARG A 37 2.20 -2.32 -19.64
C ARG A 37 1.08 -1.55 -18.95
N LEU A 38 -0.08 -2.16 -18.79
CA LEU A 38 -1.19 -1.58 -18.04
C LEU A 38 -0.83 -1.47 -16.56
N SER A 39 -0.29 -2.54 -15.97
CA SER A 39 0.20 -2.53 -14.58
C SER A 39 1.19 -1.38 -14.35
N GLY A 40 2.21 -1.26 -15.18
CA GLY A 40 3.21 -0.19 -15.03
C GLY A 40 2.67 1.23 -15.29
N ARG A 41 1.56 1.39 -16.03
CA ARG A 41 0.88 2.69 -16.15
C ARG A 41 0.11 3.03 -14.88
N ILE A 42 -0.54 2.04 -14.27
CA ILE A 42 -1.28 2.19 -13.02
C ILE A 42 -0.32 2.49 -11.87
N ASP A 43 0.81 1.79 -11.79
CA ASP A 43 1.86 2.06 -10.79
C ASP A 43 2.33 3.51 -10.88
N ARG A 44 2.61 4.01 -12.09
CA ARG A 44 2.97 5.42 -12.30
C ARG A 44 1.86 6.40 -11.92
N ALA A 45 0.59 6.02 -12.10
CA ALA A 45 -0.54 6.85 -11.69
C ALA A 45 -0.66 6.92 -10.17
N TYR A 46 -0.42 5.80 -9.46
CA TYR A 46 -0.29 5.80 -8.00
C TYR A 46 0.87 6.70 -7.53
N GLU A 47 2.06 6.55 -8.14
CA GLU A 47 3.23 7.38 -7.82
C GLU A 47 2.94 8.87 -8.04
N ALA A 48 2.27 9.24 -9.13
CA ALA A 48 1.94 10.63 -9.43
C ALA A 48 1.01 11.25 -8.36
N ARG A 49 -0.03 10.51 -7.96
CA ARG A 49 -0.93 10.95 -6.87
C ARG A 49 -0.16 11.08 -5.56
N ASP A 50 0.60 10.06 -5.18
CA ASP A 50 1.33 10.03 -3.92
C ASP A 50 2.41 11.14 -3.87
N ALA A 51 3.04 11.48 -5.00
CA ALA A 51 3.93 12.63 -5.13
C ALA A 51 3.19 13.97 -4.98
N CYS A 52 1.99 14.11 -5.56
CA CYS A 52 1.14 15.29 -5.35
C CYS A 52 0.80 15.47 -3.87
N LEU A 53 0.38 14.40 -3.19
CA LEU A 53 0.01 14.42 -1.78
C LEU A 53 1.20 14.83 -0.91
N ALA A 54 2.37 14.22 -1.12
CA ALA A 54 3.59 14.57 -0.40
C ALA A 54 3.98 16.05 -0.61
N LYS A 55 3.92 16.53 -1.85
CA LYS A 55 4.24 17.92 -2.20
C LYS A 55 3.30 18.92 -1.52
N ASN A 56 1.99 18.67 -1.55
CA ASN A 56 1.00 19.57 -0.95
C ASN A 56 0.94 19.46 0.58
N ALA A 57 1.41 18.35 1.16
CA ALA A 57 1.55 18.21 2.61
C ALA A 57 2.80 18.91 3.17
N ALA A 58 3.88 19.09 2.38
CA ALA A 58 5.13 19.70 2.87
C ALA A 58 4.97 21.09 3.55
N PRO A 59 4.09 22.00 3.09
CA PRO A 59 3.84 23.27 3.79
C PRO A 59 3.21 23.14 5.19
N SER A 60 2.67 21.97 5.56
CA SER A 60 1.99 21.75 6.83
C SER A 60 2.92 21.61 8.05
N ILE A 61 4.24 21.76 7.85
CA ILE A 61 5.27 21.77 8.91
C ILE A 61 5.02 22.89 9.93
N SER A 62 4.43 24.01 9.51
CA SER A 62 4.13 25.14 10.38
C SER A 62 2.83 24.94 11.18
N GLY A 63 2.94 24.25 12.33
CA GLY A 63 2.15 24.41 13.57
C GLY A 63 0.61 24.51 13.56
N GLU A 64 -0.06 24.46 12.42
CA GLU A 64 -1.49 24.68 12.29
C GLU A 64 -2.24 23.50 12.90
N LEU A 65 -3.09 23.71 13.90
CA LEU A 65 -3.56 22.62 14.76
C LEU A 65 -4.54 21.65 14.06
N ASP A 66 -5.13 22.05 12.94
CA ASP A 66 -6.19 21.28 12.28
C ASP A 66 -5.66 20.38 11.15
N ILE A 67 -5.04 19.26 11.56
CA ILE A 67 -4.53 18.22 10.65
C ILE A 67 -5.63 17.75 9.68
N ALA A 68 -6.86 17.60 10.14
CA ALA A 68 -7.96 17.07 9.35
C ALA A 68 -8.37 18.03 8.22
N ASN A 69 -8.47 19.32 8.52
CA ASN A 69 -8.78 20.33 7.49
C ASN A 69 -7.64 20.48 6.48
N ILE A 70 -6.38 20.41 6.92
CA ILE A 70 -5.23 20.43 6.01
C ILE A 70 -5.21 19.18 5.13
N ALA A 71 -5.39 17.99 5.72
CA ALA A 71 -5.46 16.74 4.97
C ALA A 71 -6.58 16.76 3.92
N LYS A 72 -7.75 17.32 4.27
CA LYS A 72 -8.85 17.52 3.32
C LYS A 72 -8.47 18.47 2.19
N ALA A 73 -7.80 19.58 2.49
CA ALA A 73 -7.32 20.51 1.46
C ALA A 73 -6.27 19.87 0.54
N VAL A 74 -5.36 19.06 1.10
CA VAL A 74 -4.35 18.29 0.34
C VAL A 74 -5.02 17.25 -0.56
N SER A 75 -5.98 16.49 -0.02
CA SER A 75 -6.78 15.52 -0.77
C SER A 75 -7.47 16.17 -1.98
N LEU A 76 -8.18 17.28 -1.74
CA LEU A 76 -8.87 18.05 -2.79
C LEU A 76 -7.91 18.59 -3.85
N SER A 77 -6.72 19.04 -3.45
CA SER A 77 -5.70 19.57 -4.36
C SER A 77 -5.13 18.51 -5.30
N CYS A 78 -5.19 17.23 -4.91
CA CYS A 78 -4.68 16.09 -5.68
C CYS A 78 -5.79 15.22 -6.29
N MET A 79 -7.02 15.75 -6.36
CA MET A 79 -8.13 15.09 -7.04
C MET A 79 -7.87 14.85 -8.54
N PRO A 80 -7.22 15.74 -9.31
CA PRO A 80 -6.94 15.46 -10.72
C PRO A 80 -6.10 14.20 -10.95
N GLU A 81 -5.08 13.95 -10.10
CA GLU A 81 -4.28 12.73 -10.14
C GLU A 81 -5.11 11.51 -9.73
N THR A 82 -5.96 11.66 -8.71
CA THR A 82 -6.87 10.61 -8.23
C THR A 82 -7.90 10.21 -9.28
N ASP A 83 -8.50 11.17 -9.98
CA ASP A 83 -9.49 10.92 -11.04
C ASP A 83 -8.86 10.20 -12.23
N ARG A 84 -7.64 10.58 -12.62
CA ARG A 84 -6.87 9.86 -13.65
C ARG A 84 -6.59 8.42 -13.26
N LEU A 85 -6.20 8.21 -11.99
CA LEU A 85 -5.96 6.88 -11.47
C LEU A 85 -7.25 6.04 -11.43
N ILE A 86 -8.37 6.61 -10.97
CA ILE A 86 -9.70 5.97 -11.01
C ILE A 86 -10.07 5.53 -12.42
N ALA A 87 -9.87 6.40 -13.42
CA ALA A 87 -10.16 6.07 -14.81
C ALA A 87 -9.34 4.87 -15.34
N MET A 88 -8.13 4.64 -14.82
CA MET A 88 -7.30 3.49 -15.17
C MET A 88 -7.69 2.22 -14.40
N VAL A 89 -7.96 2.35 -13.09
CA VAL A 89 -8.24 1.19 -12.23
C VAL A 89 -9.69 0.70 -12.30
N ASN A 90 -10.60 1.58 -12.71
CA ASN A 90 -12.04 1.32 -12.74
C ASN A 90 -12.64 1.54 -14.14
N PRO A 91 -12.19 0.80 -15.17
CA PRO A 91 -12.68 0.97 -16.54
C PRO A 91 -14.17 0.63 -16.72
N HIS A 92 -14.75 -0.10 -15.76
CA HIS A 92 -16.16 -0.48 -15.77
C HIS A 92 -17.03 0.42 -14.86
N HIS A 93 -16.46 1.47 -14.30
CA HIS A 93 -17.17 2.46 -13.48
C HIS A 93 -17.97 1.85 -12.30
N ASP A 94 -17.44 0.80 -11.64
CA ASP A 94 -18.04 0.27 -10.42
C ASP A 94 -17.95 1.35 -9.32
N PRO A 95 -19.06 1.86 -8.79
CA PRO A 95 -19.04 2.94 -7.80
C PRO A 95 -18.29 2.56 -6.52
N ARG A 96 -18.23 1.27 -6.15
CA ARG A 96 -17.50 0.82 -4.96
C ARG A 96 -15.99 1.01 -5.11
N VAL A 97 -15.45 0.80 -6.32
CA VAL A 97 -14.04 1.04 -6.61
C VAL A 97 -13.75 2.54 -6.53
N THR A 98 -14.59 3.37 -7.14
CA THR A 98 -14.45 4.83 -7.03
C THR A 98 -14.47 5.29 -5.57
N THR A 99 -15.44 4.84 -4.77
CA THR A 99 -15.51 5.17 -3.34
C THR A 99 -14.26 4.71 -2.58
N ALA A 100 -13.75 3.50 -2.84
CA ALA A 100 -12.54 3.00 -2.20
C ALA A 100 -11.30 3.84 -2.57
N MET A 101 -11.19 4.29 -3.82
CA MET A 101 -10.07 5.10 -4.29
C MET A 101 -10.11 6.53 -3.72
N LEU A 102 -11.29 7.13 -3.59
CA LEU A 102 -11.46 8.41 -2.91
C LEU A 102 -11.07 8.30 -1.44
N LYS A 103 -11.51 7.24 -0.76
CA LYS A 103 -11.11 6.98 0.63
C LYS A 103 -9.61 6.76 0.78
N ASP A 104 -8.97 6.01 -0.12
CA ASP A 104 -7.52 5.82 -0.12
C ASP A 104 -6.77 7.16 -0.30
N ASN A 105 -7.27 8.05 -1.15
CA ASN A 105 -6.72 9.41 -1.30
C ASN A 105 -6.81 10.22 0.00
N ASP A 106 -7.97 10.22 0.65
CA ASP A 106 -8.19 10.92 1.92
C ASP A 106 -7.29 10.37 3.04
N ASP A 107 -7.23 9.04 3.18
CA ASP A 107 -6.42 8.37 4.20
C ASP A 107 -4.91 8.64 3.97
N LYS A 108 -4.45 8.64 2.71
CA LYS A 108 -3.07 8.99 2.37
C LYS A 108 -2.78 10.47 2.58
N ALA A 109 -3.70 11.37 2.24
CA ALA A 109 -3.52 12.80 2.49
C ALA A 109 -3.30 13.07 3.98
N MET A 110 -4.12 12.47 4.85
CA MET A 110 -3.94 12.50 6.30
C MET A 110 -2.54 12.00 6.70
N ARG A 111 -2.15 10.82 6.20
CA ARG A 111 -0.83 10.24 6.48
C ARG A 111 0.32 11.15 6.05
N TYR A 112 0.25 11.77 4.88
CA TYR A 112 1.31 12.67 4.39
C TYR A 112 1.41 13.95 5.22
N VAL A 113 0.28 14.52 5.66
CA VAL A 113 0.29 15.67 6.57
C VAL A 113 0.94 15.29 7.91
N MET A 114 0.56 14.15 8.49
CA MET A 114 1.18 13.66 9.74
C MET A 114 2.68 13.39 9.57
N LEU A 115 3.10 12.81 8.44
CA LEU A 115 4.51 12.58 8.13
C LEU A 115 5.30 13.89 8.01
N ALA A 116 4.74 14.91 7.32
CA ALA A 116 5.37 16.21 7.18
C ALA A 116 5.60 16.89 8.54
N ARG A 117 4.77 16.58 9.54
CA ARG A 117 4.86 17.11 10.91
C ARG A 117 5.74 16.28 11.85
N GLY A 118 6.21 15.11 11.41
CA GLY A 118 6.91 14.16 12.29
C GLY A 118 6.00 13.43 13.27
N GLU A 119 4.69 13.39 13.02
CA GLU A 119 3.67 12.80 13.89
C GLU A 119 3.25 11.39 13.46
N ALA A 120 3.67 10.94 12.27
CA ALA A 120 3.39 9.59 11.81
C ALA A 120 4.29 8.56 12.52
N ARG A 121 3.67 7.57 13.16
CA ARG A 121 4.40 6.43 13.78
C ARG A 121 4.90 5.47 12.70
N SER A 122 6.13 4.99 12.89
CA SER A 122 6.82 3.96 12.11
C SER A 122 6.13 2.60 12.19
#